data_AF-A0A524E164-F1
#
_entry.id   AF-A0A524E164-F1
#
_cell.length_a   1.000
_cell.length_b   1.000
_cell.length_c   1.000
_cell.angle_alpha   90.00
_cell.angle_beta   90.00
_cell.angle_gamma   90.00
#
_symmetry.space_group_name_H-M   'P 1'
#
loop_
_entity.id
_entity.type
_entity.pdbx_description
1 polymer ?
#
loop_
_entity_poly.entity_id
_entity_poly.type
_entity_poly.pdbx_seq_one_letter_code
_entity_poly.pdbx_strand_id
1 'polypeptide(L)'
;MPESITVGTASAKRGELQKGVIKGVELNTTTSIDIPVLVLNGTQEGPTFLLVSTQHGIELQGAEVILKVIREKVQPETLRGALIGIPVENPLAFMHHQYLSWIDNQDLGGGGSASPLTADKPNGTATERLAYALWQEAWSKADMVANIHCNVRPDSLFFTEINVNNPRTKDRLERMAKAFGVTTVVDRAPYSDDSPPTLANLAAQNGVPDILVELIDGRWISEPSTTVGVRGVLNIMKEFDMIDGEAEPQENIVIIPGLCKWEGIVRANRGGLIRFLRSPGDFIKKEEVFAEIY
;
A
#
# COMPACT_ATOMS: atom_id res chain seq x y z
N MET A 1 0.53 19.84 -16.86
CA MET A 1 0.85 18.40 -16.97
C MET A 1 2.13 18.20 -17.78
N PRO A 2 3.09 17.36 -17.34
CA PRO A 2 4.34 17.16 -18.08
C PRO A 2 4.10 16.48 -19.44
N GLU A 3 5.00 16.70 -20.40
CA GLU A 3 4.94 16.04 -21.72
C GLU A 3 5.18 14.53 -21.62
N SER A 4 5.99 14.13 -20.64
CA SER A 4 6.26 12.74 -20.29
C SER A 4 6.46 12.58 -18.79
N ILE A 5 6.18 11.40 -18.27
CA ILE A 5 6.49 10.99 -16.89
C ILE A 5 7.46 9.82 -16.96
N THR A 6 8.55 9.92 -16.19
CA THR A 6 9.61 8.92 -16.17
C THR A 6 9.84 8.40 -14.75
N VAL A 7 9.79 7.08 -14.61
CA VAL A 7 10.06 6.33 -13.38
C VAL A 7 10.98 5.17 -13.73
N GLY A 8 12.22 5.22 -13.27
CA GLY A 8 13.24 4.26 -13.71
C GLY A 8 13.39 4.26 -15.23
N THR A 9 13.24 3.10 -15.86
CA THR A 9 13.31 2.95 -17.34
C THR A 9 11.97 3.15 -18.05
N ALA A 10 10.85 3.27 -17.32
CA ALA A 10 9.54 3.53 -17.91
C ALA A 10 9.38 5.04 -18.17
N SER A 11 9.12 5.43 -19.41
CA SER A 11 8.87 6.83 -19.78
C SER A 11 7.64 6.95 -20.67
N ALA A 12 6.50 7.38 -20.10
CA ALA A 12 5.22 7.48 -20.79
C ALA A 12 4.94 8.92 -21.24
N LYS A 13 4.70 9.12 -22.54
CA LYS A 13 4.13 10.38 -23.04
C LYS A 13 2.65 10.46 -22.68
N ARG A 14 2.05 11.65 -22.85
CA ARG A 14 0.60 11.81 -22.68
C ARG A 14 -0.18 10.80 -23.51
N GLY A 15 -1.18 10.17 -22.91
CA GLY A 15 -1.99 9.15 -23.58
C GLY A 15 -1.34 7.76 -23.62
N GLU A 16 -0.19 7.54 -22.97
CA GLU A 16 0.52 6.25 -23.04
C GLU A 16 0.56 5.52 -21.70
N LEU A 17 0.60 4.18 -21.81
CA LEU A 17 1.02 3.26 -20.76
C LEU A 17 2.39 2.70 -21.13
N GLN A 18 3.38 2.87 -20.27
CA GLN A 18 4.70 2.28 -20.43
C GLN A 18 5.07 1.38 -19.26
N LYS A 19 5.89 0.38 -19.56
CA LYS A 19 6.42 -0.59 -18.59
C LYS A 19 7.92 -0.44 -18.53
N GLY A 20 8.47 -0.66 -17.35
CA GLY A 20 9.91 -0.63 -17.16
C GLY A 20 10.28 -1.15 -15.79
N VAL A 21 11.45 -0.74 -15.34
CA VAL A 21 11.97 -1.10 -14.03
C VAL A 21 12.63 0.09 -13.36
N ILE A 22 12.52 0.16 -12.04
CA ILE A 22 13.40 0.96 -11.20
C ILE A 22 14.61 0.07 -10.88
N LYS A 23 15.81 0.57 -11.15
CA LYS A 23 17.04 -0.17 -10.83
C LYS A 23 17.13 -0.36 -9.32
N GLY A 24 17.16 -1.62 -8.88
CA GLY A 24 17.16 -1.97 -7.47
C GLY A 24 18.57 -2.18 -6.95
N VAL A 25 18.92 -3.43 -6.69
CA VAL A 25 20.21 -3.83 -6.13
C VAL A 25 20.89 -4.91 -6.97
N GLU A 26 22.21 -5.02 -6.82
CA GLU A 26 22.97 -6.14 -7.38
C GLU A 26 23.34 -7.11 -6.25
N LEU A 27 23.16 -8.40 -6.51
CA LEU A 27 23.56 -9.47 -5.60
C LEU A 27 25.08 -9.71 -5.67
N ASN A 28 25.60 -10.51 -4.73
CA ASN A 28 27.03 -10.88 -4.70
C ASN A 28 27.52 -11.61 -5.97
N THR A 29 26.60 -12.11 -6.80
CA THR A 29 26.83 -12.72 -8.11
C THR A 29 26.77 -11.74 -9.27
N THR A 30 26.76 -10.43 -8.98
CA THR A 30 26.55 -9.32 -9.95
C THR A 30 25.24 -9.43 -10.74
N THR A 31 24.26 -10.16 -10.20
CA THR A 31 22.91 -10.26 -10.77
C THR A 31 22.06 -9.10 -10.29
N SER A 32 21.49 -8.32 -11.20
CA SER A 32 20.58 -7.23 -10.87
C SER A 32 19.19 -7.76 -10.46
N ILE A 33 18.66 -7.22 -9.37
CA ILE A 33 17.28 -7.39 -8.91
C ILE A 33 16.62 -6.02 -8.98
N ASP A 34 15.78 -5.84 -10.01
CA ASP A 34 15.10 -4.59 -10.29
C ASP A 34 13.61 -4.65 -9.90
N ILE A 35 13.01 -3.49 -9.69
CA ILE A 35 11.61 -3.34 -9.26
C ILE A 35 10.74 -3.07 -10.50
N PRO A 36 9.71 -3.89 -10.78
CA PRO A 36 8.83 -3.66 -11.92
C PRO A 36 7.94 -2.43 -11.71
N VAL A 37 7.81 -1.59 -12.74
CA VAL A 37 6.97 -0.39 -12.70
C VAL A 37 6.14 -0.20 -13.97
N LEU A 38 4.93 0.31 -13.78
CA LEU A 38 3.99 0.75 -14.80
C LEU A 38 3.79 2.26 -14.66
N VAL A 39 3.84 3.00 -15.77
CA VAL A 39 3.56 4.43 -15.80
C VAL A 39 2.46 4.69 -16.82
N LEU A 40 1.31 5.18 -16.35
CA LEU A 40 0.17 5.59 -17.16
C LEU A 40 0.07 7.12 -17.09
N ASN A 41 0.31 7.79 -18.21
CA ASN A 41 0.26 9.25 -18.25
C ASN A 41 -1.00 9.71 -18.99
N GLY A 42 -1.86 10.46 -18.29
CA GLY A 42 -3.08 10.99 -18.85
C GLY A 42 -2.86 12.07 -19.92
N THR A 43 -3.96 12.60 -20.44
CA THR A 43 -3.91 13.71 -21.42
C THR A 43 -4.33 15.05 -20.80
N GLN A 44 -4.92 15.03 -19.61
CA GLN A 44 -5.48 16.20 -18.93
C GLN A 44 -4.77 16.47 -17.60
N GLU A 45 -4.73 17.72 -17.15
CA GLU A 45 -4.07 18.06 -15.88
C GLU A 45 -4.76 17.38 -14.68
N GLY A 46 -3.96 16.93 -13.72
CA GLY A 46 -4.41 16.24 -12.51
C GLY A 46 -3.23 15.69 -11.71
N PRO A 47 -3.49 15.05 -10.56
CA PRO A 47 -2.45 14.56 -9.65
C PRO A 47 -1.77 13.29 -10.16
N THR A 48 -0.58 13.00 -9.65
CA THR A 48 0.10 11.71 -9.80
C THR A 48 -0.26 10.81 -8.61
N PHE A 49 -0.95 9.70 -8.89
CA PHE A 49 -1.33 8.71 -7.87
C PHE A 49 -0.43 7.49 -7.96
N LEU A 50 0.30 7.23 -6.88
CA LEU A 50 1.17 6.07 -6.76
C LEU A 50 0.39 4.91 -6.11
N LEU A 51 0.37 3.76 -6.77
CA LEU A 51 -0.21 2.52 -6.28
C LEU A 51 0.92 1.52 -6.05
N VAL A 52 1.08 1.07 -4.80
CA VAL A 52 2.17 0.17 -4.41
C VAL A 52 1.62 -1.04 -3.66
N SER A 53 2.32 -2.17 -3.79
CA SER A 53 1.98 -3.42 -3.12
C SER A 53 3.22 -4.27 -2.92
N THR A 54 3.08 -5.31 -2.10
CA THR A 54 4.10 -6.35 -1.93
C THR A 54 5.40 -5.78 -1.36
N GLN A 55 5.30 -4.85 -0.42
CA GLN A 55 6.40 -4.53 0.50
C GLN A 55 6.81 -5.78 1.29
N HIS A 56 5.80 -6.61 1.61
CA HIS A 56 5.96 -7.97 2.09
C HIS A 56 5.69 -8.96 0.95
N GLY A 57 6.60 -9.92 0.75
CA GLY A 57 6.57 -10.85 -0.38
C GLY A 57 5.46 -11.90 -0.36
N ILE A 58 4.68 -11.98 0.72
CA ILE A 58 3.53 -12.87 0.87
C ILE A 58 2.18 -12.16 0.73
N GLU A 59 2.20 -10.90 0.30
CA GLU A 59 1.04 -10.01 0.20
C GLU A 59 0.74 -9.67 -1.27
N LEU A 60 0.24 -10.66 -2.01
CA LEU A 60 0.10 -10.64 -3.46
C LEU A 60 -1.14 -9.92 -3.96
N GLN A 61 -2.14 -9.75 -3.08
CA GLN A 61 -3.47 -9.32 -3.46
C GLN A 61 -3.49 -7.89 -4.03
N GLY A 62 -2.67 -6.98 -3.47
CA GLY A 62 -2.54 -5.62 -3.97
C GLY A 62 -1.88 -5.55 -5.35
N ALA A 63 -0.99 -6.49 -5.70
CA ALA A 63 -0.36 -6.56 -7.01
C ALA A 63 -1.40 -6.75 -8.11
N GLU A 64 -2.38 -7.62 -7.89
CA GLU A 64 -3.49 -7.85 -8.82
C GLU A 64 -4.38 -6.60 -8.95
N VAL A 65 -4.68 -5.93 -7.84
CA VAL A 65 -5.47 -4.69 -7.84
C VAL A 65 -4.79 -3.63 -8.72
N ILE A 66 -3.48 -3.42 -8.54
CA ILE A 66 -2.69 -2.45 -9.31
C ILE A 66 -2.73 -2.81 -10.80
N LEU A 67 -2.51 -4.08 -11.13
CA LEU A 67 -2.50 -4.55 -12.51
C LEU A 67 -3.86 -4.34 -13.18
N LYS A 68 -4.97 -4.67 -12.51
CA LYS A 68 -6.32 -4.44 -13.04
C LYS A 68 -6.63 -2.97 -13.23
N VAL A 69 -6.34 -2.14 -12.23
CA VAL A 69 -6.61 -0.69 -12.32
C VAL A 69 -5.90 -0.10 -13.54
N ILE A 70 -4.58 -0.32 -13.64
CA ILE A 70 -3.76 0.34 -14.66
C ILE A 70 -3.96 -0.26 -16.06
N ARG A 71 -4.18 -1.58 -16.16
CA ARG A 71 -4.23 -2.25 -17.48
C ARG A 71 -5.63 -2.39 -18.04
N GLU A 72 -6.66 -2.39 -17.19
CA GLU A 72 -8.03 -2.74 -17.61
C GLU A 72 -9.07 -1.66 -17.29
N LYS A 73 -8.87 -0.87 -16.24
CA LYS A 73 -9.92 0.03 -15.73
C LYS A 73 -9.72 1.49 -16.10
N VAL A 74 -8.48 1.93 -16.29
CA VAL A 74 -8.16 3.34 -16.53
C VAL A 74 -7.61 3.51 -17.95
N GLN A 75 -8.26 4.37 -18.72
CA GLN A 75 -7.83 4.73 -20.07
C GLN A 75 -7.01 6.03 -20.01
N PRO A 76 -5.79 6.07 -20.57
CA PRO A 76 -4.94 7.25 -20.50
C PRO A 76 -5.52 8.46 -21.25
N GLU A 77 -6.36 8.24 -22.26
CA GLU A 77 -6.99 9.30 -23.05
C GLU A 77 -7.95 10.16 -22.21
N THR A 78 -8.58 9.56 -21.20
CA THR A 78 -9.57 10.23 -20.33
C THR A 78 -9.02 10.52 -18.93
N LEU A 79 -7.80 10.07 -18.60
CA LEU A 79 -7.19 10.27 -17.30
C LEU A 79 -6.74 11.73 -17.12
N ARG A 80 -7.14 12.32 -15.98
CA ARG A 80 -6.60 13.56 -15.43
C ARG A 80 -5.45 13.22 -14.47
N GLY A 81 -4.25 13.66 -14.81
CA GLY A 81 -3.03 13.32 -14.06
C GLY A 81 -2.39 12.00 -14.52
N ALA A 82 -1.83 11.25 -13.58
CA ALA A 82 -1.06 10.05 -13.91
C ALA A 82 -1.17 8.95 -12.84
N LEU A 83 -0.94 7.71 -13.26
CA LEU A 83 -0.74 6.57 -12.35
C LEU A 83 0.68 6.05 -12.46
N ILE A 84 1.29 5.82 -11.30
CA ILE A 84 2.51 5.01 -11.18
C ILE A 84 2.10 3.75 -10.42
N GLY A 85 2.32 2.57 -11.03
CA GLY A 85 2.00 1.29 -10.41
C GLY A 85 3.23 0.46 -10.17
N ILE A 86 3.47 0.09 -8.92
CA ILE A 86 4.55 -0.83 -8.52
C ILE A 86 3.90 -2.05 -7.86
N PRO A 87 3.53 -3.09 -8.65
CA PRO A 87 2.86 -4.26 -8.10
C PRO A 87 3.74 -5.06 -7.13
N VAL A 88 5.08 -4.95 -7.28
CA VAL A 88 6.04 -5.62 -6.40
C VAL A 88 7.11 -4.62 -5.97
N GLU A 89 6.91 -3.96 -4.83
CA GLU A 89 7.92 -3.06 -4.26
C GLU A 89 9.13 -3.82 -3.74
N ASN A 90 8.95 -4.99 -3.11
CA ASN A 90 10.05 -5.79 -2.58
C ASN A 90 10.27 -7.10 -3.36
N PRO A 91 10.94 -7.06 -4.54
CA PRO A 91 11.35 -8.26 -5.25
C PRO A 91 12.15 -9.25 -4.40
N LEU A 92 12.96 -8.77 -3.44
CA LEU A 92 13.73 -9.65 -2.57
C LEU A 92 12.78 -10.55 -1.77
N ALA A 93 11.87 -9.98 -0.99
CA ALA A 93 10.89 -10.74 -0.22
C ALA A 93 9.98 -11.60 -1.13
N PHE A 94 9.50 -11.02 -2.23
CA PHE A 94 8.57 -11.67 -3.16
C PHE A 94 9.14 -12.95 -3.79
N MET A 95 10.39 -12.94 -4.27
CA MET A 95 11.02 -14.11 -4.90
C MET A 95 11.06 -15.36 -4.02
N HIS A 96 11.01 -15.19 -2.70
CA HIS A 96 11.09 -16.29 -1.73
C HIS A 96 9.79 -16.50 -0.94
N HIS A 97 8.72 -15.82 -1.34
CA HIS A 97 7.45 -15.81 -0.61
C HIS A 97 7.67 -15.60 0.90
N GLN A 98 8.50 -14.61 1.24
CA GLN A 98 8.79 -14.23 2.63
C GLN A 98 8.14 -12.89 2.96
N TYR A 99 7.86 -12.65 4.23
CA TYR A 99 7.41 -11.34 4.69
C TYR A 99 8.54 -10.31 4.60
N LEU A 100 9.75 -10.69 5.03
CA LEU A 100 10.94 -9.85 5.05
C LEU A 100 11.85 -10.15 3.85
N SER A 101 12.70 -9.19 3.50
CA SER A 101 13.77 -9.42 2.54
C SER A 101 14.71 -10.53 3.02
N TRP A 102 14.89 -11.60 2.24
CA TRP A 102 15.69 -12.77 2.65
C TRP A 102 17.18 -12.48 2.84
N ILE A 103 17.72 -11.42 2.24
CA ILE A 103 19.16 -11.15 2.24
C ILE A 103 19.64 -10.50 3.55
N ASP A 104 18.81 -9.66 4.17
CA ASP A 104 19.17 -8.87 5.35
C ASP A 104 18.08 -8.87 6.44
N ASN A 105 16.98 -9.61 6.23
CA ASN A 105 15.85 -9.75 7.16
C ASN A 105 15.23 -8.40 7.56
N GLN A 106 15.26 -7.43 6.65
CA GLN A 106 14.64 -6.12 6.84
C GLN A 106 13.22 -6.11 6.27
N ASP A 107 12.40 -5.25 6.87
CA ASP A 107 11.03 -4.94 6.44
C ASP A 107 11.07 -3.66 5.61
N LEU A 108 10.63 -3.74 4.35
CA LEU A 108 10.65 -2.58 3.45
C LEU A 108 9.69 -1.47 3.91
N GLY A 109 8.58 -1.82 4.57
CA GLY A 109 7.64 -0.86 5.15
C GLY A 109 8.17 -0.22 6.44
N GLY A 110 9.25 -0.76 7.02
CA GLY A 110 9.96 -0.25 8.19
C GLY A 110 9.27 -0.50 9.54
N GLY A 111 7.94 -0.49 9.61
CA GLY A 111 7.19 -0.43 10.87
C GLY A 111 6.82 -1.78 11.52
N GLY A 112 6.60 -2.84 10.75
CA GLY A 112 5.91 -4.05 11.24
C GLY A 112 6.77 -4.99 12.11
N SER A 113 8.09 -4.92 11.99
CA SER A 113 9.02 -5.90 12.55
C SER A 113 10.07 -5.36 13.52
N ALA A 114 9.93 -4.10 13.97
CA ALA A 114 10.99 -3.35 14.69
C ALA A 114 12.29 -3.22 13.88
N SER A 115 12.18 -3.24 12.55
CA SER A 115 13.27 -2.99 11.62
C SER A 115 13.71 -1.51 11.70
N PRO A 116 15.03 -1.22 11.77
CA PRO A 116 15.53 0.15 11.71
C PRO A 116 15.65 0.68 10.27
N LEU A 117 14.92 0.09 9.30
CA LEU A 117 15.06 0.41 7.89
C LEU A 117 14.64 1.86 7.60
N THR A 118 15.44 2.52 6.77
CA THR A 118 15.17 3.87 6.28
C THR A 118 15.40 3.95 4.77
N ALA A 119 14.69 4.86 4.10
CA ALA A 119 14.70 5.05 2.65
C ALA A 119 15.61 6.20 2.19
N ASP A 120 16.56 6.63 3.03
CA ASP A 120 17.47 7.75 2.81
C ASP A 120 18.95 7.33 2.69
N LYS A 121 19.23 6.02 2.64
CA LYS A 121 20.60 5.46 2.64
C LYS A 121 20.98 4.84 1.28
N PRO A 122 21.57 5.62 0.34
CA PRO A 122 21.99 5.11 -0.98
C PRO A 122 23.09 4.04 -0.92
N ASN A 123 23.83 3.98 0.19
CA ASN A 123 24.90 2.99 0.44
C ASN A 123 24.55 2.08 1.64
N GLY A 124 23.27 1.95 1.99
CA GLY A 124 22.80 1.10 3.08
C GLY A 124 22.83 -0.40 2.76
N THR A 125 22.11 -1.17 3.56
CA THR A 125 21.78 -2.57 3.31
C THR A 125 21.03 -2.75 1.99
N ALA A 126 20.88 -3.98 1.52
CA ALA A 126 20.22 -4.25 0.24
C ALA A 126 18.78 -3.71 0.23
N THR A 127 18.03 -3.91 1.32
CA THR A 127 16.65 -3.41 1.41
C THR A 127 16.59 -1.89 1.60
N GLU A 128 17.53 -1.26 2.32
CA GLU A 128 17.60 0.22 2.42
C GLU A 128 17.93 0.87 1.07
N ARG A 129 18.83 0.28 0.27
CA ARG A 129 19.14 0.76 -1.09
C ARG A 129 17.93 0.63 -2.01
N LEU A 130 17.18 -0.46 -1.87
CA LEU A 130 15.94 -0.68 -2.58
C LEU A 130 14.87 0.37 -2.20
N ALA A 131 14.71 0.64 -0.90
CA ALA A 131 13.83 1.70 -0.39
C ALA A 131 14.25 3.08 -0.89
N TYR A 132 15.55 3.37 -0.90
CA TYR A 132 16.09 4.62 -1.46
C TYR A 132 15.75 4.77 -2.94
N ALA A 133 15.88 3.71 -3.74
CA ALA A 133 15.52 3.74 -5.16
C ALA A 133 14.02 4.01 -5.36
N LEU A 134 13.14 3.35 -4.59
CA LEU A 134 11.69 3.60 -4.59
C LEU A 134 11.37 5.06 -4.24
N TRP A 135 12.04 5.61 -3.23
CA TRP A 135 11.87 7.00 -2.83
C TRP A 135 12.23 7.97 -3.97
N GLN A 136 13.43 7.86 -4.51
CA GLN A 136 13.92 8.75 -5.57
C GLN A 136 13.12 8.64 -6.86
N GLU A 137 12.74 7.42 -7.25
CA GLU A 137 12.15 7.21 -8.57
C GLU A 137 10.63 7.32 -8.60
N ALA A 138 9.92 7.02 -7.51
CA ALA A 138 8.47 6.95 -7.50
C ALA A 138 7.82 7.78 -6.38
N TRP A 139 8.10 7.47 -5.11
CA TRP A 139 7.38 8.06 -3.97
C TRP A 139 7.53 9.58 -3.89
N SER A 140 8.74 10.11 -4.11
CA SER A 140 9.00 11.56 -4.09
C SER A 140 8.33 12.34 -5.23
N LYS A 141 7.79 11.64 -6.24
CA LYS A 141 7.11 12.23 -7.41
C LYS A 141 5.59 12.14 -7.31
N ALA A 142 5.05 11.52 -6.27
CA ALA A 142 3.62 11.27 -6.10
C ALA A 142 2.92 12.40 -5.34
N ASP A 143 1.67 12.69 -5.71
CA ASP A 143 0.79 13.62 -5.00
C ASP A 143 -0.08 12.93 -3.94
N MET A 144 -0.24 11.60 -4.06
CA MET A 144 -0.89 10.69 -3.12
C MET A 144 -0.45 9.24 -3.36
N VAL A 145 -0.53 8.40 -2.32
CA VAL A 145 -0.12 6.99 -2.35
C VAL A 145 -1.25 6.11 -1.81
N ALA A 146 -1.53 5.00 -2.49
CA ALA A 146 -2.26 3.87 -1.93
C ALA A 146 -1.29 2.72 -1.69
N ASN A 147 -0.96 2.48 -0.43
CA ASN A 147 -0.08 1.41 -0.01
C ASN A 147 -0.90 0.17 0.36
N ILE A 148 -0.96 -0.76 -0.59
CA ILE A 148 -1.89 -1.89 -0.54
C ILE A 148 -1.19 -3.12 0.06
N HIS A 149 -1.59 -3.43 1.29
CA HIS A 149 -1.24 -4.61 2.05
C HIS A 149 -2.38 -5.63 2.06
N CYS A 150 -2.09 -6.80 2.61
CA CYS A 150 -3.12 -7.77 2.91
C CYS A 150 -2.73 -8.69 4.06
N ASN A 151 -3.70 -8.98 4.91
CA ASN A 151 -3.50 -9.90 6.02
C ASN A 151 -3.49 -11.36 5.54
N VAL A 152 -2.80 -12.20 6.30
CA VAL A 152 -2.73 -13.64 6.10
C VAL A 152 -3.57 -14.33 7.17
N ARG A 153 -4.21 -15.45 6.81
CA ARG A 153 -5.13 -16.19 7.68
C ARG A 153 -4.60 -16.50 9.10
N PRO A 154 -5.49 -16.53 10.11
CA PRO A 154 -6.94 -16.32 10.01
C PRO A 154 -7.30 -14.86 9.70
N ASP A 155 -8.22 -14.69 8.73
CA ASP A 155 -8.42 -13.42 8.02
C ASP A 155 -8.83 -12.26 8.95
N SER A 156 -8.55 -11.04 8.52
CA SER A 156 -8.97 -9.79 9.14
C SER A 156 -10.26 -9.25 8.48
N LEU A 157 -10.73 -8.08 8.91
CA LEU A 157 -11.64 -7.28 8.09
C LEU A 157 -10.87 -6.59 6.97
N PHE A 158 -11.56 -6.18 5.90
CA PHE A 158 -11.04 -5.12 5.04
C PHE A 158 -11.01 -3.80 5.81
N PHE A 159 -9.84 -3.17 5.88
CA PHE A 159 -9.73 -1.86 6.51
C PHE A 159 -8.73 -0.95 5.79
N THR A 160 -8.90 0.36 5.98
CA THR A 160 -7.86 1.34 5.71
C THR A 160 -7.35 1.89 7.03
N GLU A 161 -6.05 2.13 7.11
CA GLU A 161 -5.45 2.85 8.24
C GLU A 161 -5.06 4.26 7.80
N ILE A 162 -5.46 5.24 8.59
CA ILE A 162 -5.12 6.66 8.36
C ILE A 162 -4.54 7.28 9.62
N ASN A 163 -3.46 8.05 9.47
CA ASN A 163 -2.93 8.89 10.54
C ASN A 163 -3.49 10.31 10.40
N VAL A 164 -4.26 10.75 11.41
CA VAL A 164 -4.92 12.06 11.41
C VAL A 164 -4.18 13.14 12.20
N ASN A 165 -2.98 12.82 12.72
CA ASN A 165 -2.17 13.76 13.50
C ASN A 165 -1.25 14.64 12.64
N ASN A 166 -1.07 14.32 11.36
CA ASN A 166 -0.35 15.19 10.43
C ASN A 166 -1.33 16.15 9.73
N PRO A 167 -1.33 17.45 10.06
CA PRO A 167 -2.28 18.41 9.48
C PRO A 167 -2.09 18.60 7.96
N ARG A 168 -0.94 18.24 7.39
CA ARG A 168 -0.67 18.38 5.94
C ARG A 168 -1.34 17.32 5.07
N THR A 169 -1.64 16.16 5.66
CA THR A 169 -2.19 15.00 4.95
C THR A 169 -3.58 14.60 5.43
N LYS A 170 -3.96 14.97 6.67
CA LYS A 170 -5.20 14.59 7.33
C LYS A 170 -6.44 14.68 6.42
N ASP A 171 -6.75 15.86 5.89
CA ASP A 171 -8.00 16.07 5.15
C ASP A 171 -8.05 15.20 3.87
N ARG A 172 -6.89 14.98 3.22
CA ARG A 172 -6.82 14.10 2.04
C ARG A 172 -6.93 12.63 2.43
N LEU A 173 -6.32 12.19 3.53
CA LEU A 173 -6.45 10.83 4.04
C LEU A 173 -7.89 10.48 4.43
N GLU A 174 -8.58 11.40 5.11
CA GLU A 174 -10.00 11.21 5.47
C GLU A 174 -10.88 11.07 4.21
N ARG A 175 -10.63 11.89 3.17
CA ARG A 175 -11.31 11.77 1.87
C ARG A 175 -10.98 10.45 1.16
N MET A 176 -9.71 10.05 1.13
CA MET A 176 -9.28 8.77 0.53
C MET A 176 -9.93 7.58 1.22
N ALA A 177 -9.93 7.52 2.56
CA ALA A 177 -10.53 6.43 3.32
C ALA A 177 -12.05 6.36 3.11
N LYS A 178 -12.73 7.51 3.14
CA LYS A 178 -14.16 7.60 2.85
C LYS A 178 -14.49 7.11 1.44
N ALA A 179 -13.70 7.51 0.43
CA ALA A 179 -13.90 7.10 -0.95
C ALA A 179 -13.63 5.60 -1.15
N PHE A 180 -12.57 5.06 -0.53
CA PHE A 180 -12.25 3.64 -0.61
C PHE A 180 -13.39 2.78 -0.04
N GLY A 181 -14.00 3.22 1.06
CA GLY A 181 -15.31 2.75 1.52
C GLY A 181 -15.31 1.43 2.30
N VAL A 182 -14.22 1.10 2.99
CA VAL A 182 -14.14 -0.04 3.93
C VAL A 182 -14.03 0.47 5.38
N THR A 183 -13.88 -0.43 6.36
CA THR A 183 -13.68 -0.03 7.77
C THR A 183 -12.48 0.90 7.88
N THR A 184 -12.60 2.06 8.55
CA THR A 184 -11.48 2.98 8.73
C THR A 184 -10.93 2.88 10.15
N VAL A 185 -9.66 2.52 10.27
CA VAL A 185 -8.90 2.56 11.53
C VAL A 185 -8.08 3.84 11.55
N VAL A 186 -8.20 4.59 12.65
CA VAL A 186 -7.42 5.80 12.88
C VAL A 186 -6.21 5.47 13.73
N ASP A 187 -5.03 5.63 13.14
CA ASP A 187 -3.77 5.68 13.88
C ASP A 187 -3.63 7.05 14.56
N ARG A 188 -3.29 6.99 15.84
CA ARG A 188 -3.08 8.16 16.70
C ARG A 188 -1.63 8.29 17.13
N ALA A 189 -0.71 7.55 16.51
CA ALA A 189 0.71 7.77 16.69
C ALA A 189 1.03 9.26 16.41
N PRO A 190 1.77 9.92 17.30
CA PRO A 190 2.11 11.33 17.11
C PRO A 190 2.90 11.49 15.82
N TYR A 191 2.50 12.46 15.01
CA TYR A 191 3.30 12.86 13.87
C TYR A 191 4.50 13.69 14.34
N SER A 192 5.68 13.40 13.81
CA SER A 192 6.91 14.16 14.03
C SER A 192 7.69 14.30 12.72
N ASP A 193 8.24 15.49 12.46
CA ASP A 193 9.17 15.68 11.35
C ASP A 193 10.51 14.94 11.58
N ASP A 194 10.81 14.55 12.82
CA ASP A 194 11.99 13.78 13.20
C ASP A 194 11.76 12.24 13.15
N SER A 195 10.58 11.80 12.70
CA SER A 195 10.30 10.36 12.54
C SER A 195 11.30 9.71 11.59
N PRO A 196 11.74 8.45 11.84
CA PRO A 196 12.65 7.74 10.96
C PRO A 196 12.18 7.78 9.50
N PRO A 197 13.05 8.07 8.52
CA PRO A 197 12.65 8.31 7.14
C PRO A 197 12.34 7.00 6.39
N THR A 198 11.31 6.28 6.82
CA THR A 198 10.67 5.22 6.02
C THR A 198 9.95 5.85 4.82
N LEU A 199 9.57 5.04 3.83
CA LEU A 199 8.83 5.54 2.65
C LEU A 199 7.57 6.33 3.05
N ALA A 200 6.74 5.75 3.92
CA ALA A 200 5.52 6.37 4.43
C ALA A 200 5.80 7.65 5.23
N ASN A 201 6.82 7.64 6.10
CA ASN A 201 7.17 8.82 6.89
C ASN A 201 7.72 9.95 6.01
N LEU A 202 8.54 9.63 5.00
CA LEU A 202 9.01 10.62 4.03
C LEU A 202 7.85 11.20 3.21
N ALA A 203 6.88 10.39 2.78
CA ALA A 203 5.66 10.88 2.13
C ALA A 203 4.91 11.85 3.03
N ALA A 204 4.63 11.46 4.28
CA ALA A 204 3.97 12.30 5.27
C ALA A 204 4.72 13.62 5.55
N GLN A 205 6.06 13.56 5.64
CA GLN A 205 6.95 14.72 5.80
C GLN A 205 6.92 15.66 4.60
N ASN A 206 6.68 15.15 3.40
CA ASN A 206 6.52 15.94 2.19
C ASN A 206 5.05 16.34 1.94
N GLY A 207 4.16 16.06 2.89
CA GLY A 207 2.74 16.37 2.76
C GLY A 207 2.04 15.51 1.70
N VAL A 208 2.54 14.33 1.39
CA VAL A 208 1.89 13.37 0.49
C VAL A 208 1.08 12.38 1.34
N PRO A 209 -0.25 12.29 1.17
CA PRO A 209 -1.06 11.34 1.91
C PRO A 209 -0.77 9.91 1.42
N ASP A 210 -0.39 9.04 2.35
CA ASP A 210 -0.22 7.61 2.14
C ASP A 210 -1.34 6.86 2.90
N ILE A 211 -2.33 6.35 2.14
CA ILE A 211 -3.38 5.52 2.73
C ILE A 211 -2.91 4.07 2.74
N LEU A 212 -2.82 3.49 3.94
CA LEU A 212 -2.58 2.07 4.09
C LEU A 212 -3.90 1.33 3.90
N VAL A 213 -3.91 0.35 3.01
CA VAL A 213 -5.06 -0.48 2.69
C VAL A 213 -4.76 -1.90 3.09
N GLU A 214 -5.63 -2.54 3.85
CA GLU A 214 -5.52 -3.91 4.29
C GLU A 214 -6.64 -4.74 3.68
N LEU A 215 -6.26 -5.52 2.66
CA LEU A 215 -7.12 -6.55 2.08
C LEU A 215 -6.95 -7.88 2.86
N ILE A 216 -7.68 -8.91 2.46
CA ILE A 216 -7.59 -10.25 3.05
C ILE A 216 -6.98 -11.25 2.05
N ASP A 217 -6.60 -12.43 2.54
CA ASP A 217 -6.08 -13.55 1.74
C ASP A 217 -4.80 -13.20 0.94
N GLY A 218 -3.76 -12.67 1.60
CA GLY A 218 -2.57 -12.18 0.88
C GLY A 218 -1.75 -13.19 0.07
N ARG A 219 -1.86 -14.50 0.36
CA ARG A 219 -1.01 -15.53 -0.27
C ARG A 219 -1.45 -15.98 -1.68
N TRP A 220 -2.62 -15.56 -2.14
CA TRP A 220 -3.14 -15.87 -3.47
C TRP A 220 -4.11 -14.78 -3.92
N ILE A 221 -4.40 -14.73 -5.22
CA ILE A 221 -5.42 -13.82 -5.75
C ILE A 221 -6.79 -14.38 -5.40
N SER A 222 -7.60 -13.58 -4.72
CA SER A 222 -8.91 -13.96 -4.20
C SER A 222 -9.98 -12.89 -4.42
N GLU A 223 -11.23 -13.35 -4.50
CA GLU A 223 -12.40 -12.49 -4.33
C GLU A 223 -12.96 -12.69 -2.92
N PRO A 224 -13.51 -11.64 -2.28
CA PRO A 224 -13.80 -10.32 -2.86
C PRO A 224 -12.63 -9.33 -2.83
N SER A 225 -11.43 -9.71 -2.37
CA SER A 225 -10.31 -8.79 -2.20
C SER A 225 -9.93 -8.03 -3.47
N THR A 226 -9.91 -8.70 -4.63
CA THR A 226 -9.63 -8.05 -5.92
C THR A 226 -10.69 -7.00 -6.23
N THR A 227 -11.98 -7.36 -6.16
CA THR A 227 -13.07 -6.43 -6.46
C THR A 227 -13.11 -5.25 -5.47
N VAL A 228 -12.91 -5.50 -4.18
CA VAL A 228 -12.87 -4.46 -3.13
C VAL A 228 -11.74 -3.47 -3.38
N GLY A 229 -10.53 -3.98 -3.62
CA GLY A 229 -9.35 -3.16 -3.88
C GLY A 229 -9.48 -2.32 -5.16
N VAL A 230 -9.92 -2.94 -6.27
CA VAL A 230 -10.11 -2.23 -7.54
C VAL A 230 -11.18 -1.14 -7.40
N ARG A 231 -12.34 -1.45 -6.80
CA ARG A 231 -13.41 -0.46 -6.57
C ARG A 231 -12.93 0.67 -5.67
N GLY A 232 -12.22 0.35 -4.59
CA GLY A 232 -11.70 1.33 -3.64
C GLY A 232 -10.71 2.31 -4.27
N VAL A 233 -9.76 1.81 -5.07
CA VAL A 233 -8.81 2.66 -5.81
C VAL A 233 -9.52 3.54 -6.83
N LEU A 234 -10.46 2.99 -7.61
CA LEU A 234 -11.23 3.76 -8.58
C LEU A 234 -12.09 4.84 -7.90
N ASN A 235 -12.66 4.57 -6.73
CA ASN A 235 -13.40 5.58 -5.98
C ASN A 235 -12.49 6.70 -5.46
N ILE A 236 -11.28 6.40 -4.99
CA ILE A 236 -10.30 7.45 -4.66
C ILE A 236 -10.01 8.29 -5.91
N MET A 237 -9.78 7.65 -7.06
CA MET A 237 -9.54 8.36 -8.31
C MET A 237 -10.71 9.29 -8.69
N LYS A 238 -11.97 8.86 -8.49
CA LYS A 238 -13.16 9.71 -8.70
C LYS A 238 -13.23 10.87 -7.71
N GLU A 239 -13.00 10.62 -6.42
CA GLU A 239 -13.00 11.65 -5.34
C GLU A 239 -11.96 12.76 -5.57
N PHE A 240 -10.86 12.43 -6.23
CA PHE A 240 -9.78 13.37 -6.57
C PHE A 240 -9.81 13.83 -8.04
N ASP A 241 -10.96 13.69 -8.69
CA ASP A 241 -11.21 14.14 -10.06
C ASP A 241 -10.16 13.62 -11.07
N MET A 242 -9.64 12.40 -10.90
CA MET A 242 -8.73 11.78 -11.88
C MET A 242 -9.49 11.11 -13.02
N ILE A 243 -10.67 10.57 -12.73
CA ILE A 243 -11.57 9.92 -13.70
C ILE A 243 -13.01 10.36 -13.46
N ASP A 244 -13.85 10.24 -14.48
CA ASP A 244 -15.26 10.61 -14.38
C ASP A 244 -16.08 9.56 -13.62
N GLY A 245 -17.18 10.01 -13.01
CA GLY A 245 -18.20 9.16 -12.40
C GLY A 245 -18.29 9.30 -10.89
N GLU A 246 -19.36 8.73 -10.33
CA GLU A 246 -19.64 8.76 -8.89
C GLU A 246 -19.00 7.57 -8.18
N ALA A 247 -18.64 7.75 -6.91
CA ALA A 247 -18.11 6.68 -6.07
C ALA A 247 -19.15 5.55 -5.91
N GLU A 248 -18.69 4.32 -6.09
CA GLU A 248 -19.53 3.12 -5.97
C GLU A 248 -19.39 2.53 -4.57
N PRO A 249 -20.48 2.25 -3.84
CA PRO A 249 -20.37 1.66 -2.52
C PRO A 249 -19.71 0.27 -2.57
N GLN A 250 -19.01 -0.10 -1.51
CA GLN A 250 -18.55 -1.47 -1.34
C GLN A 250 -19.74 -2.39 -1.04
N GLU A 251 -19.68 -3.62 -1.51
CA GLU A 251 -20.78 -4.60 -1.45
C GLU A 251 -20.27 -5.94 -0.93
N ASN A 252 -21.16 -6.70 -0.26
CA ASN A 252 -20.89 -8.07 0.18
C ASN A 252 -19.68 -8.24 1.12
N ILE A 253 -19.35 -7.21 1.88
CA ILE A 253 -18.30 -7.23 2.90
C ILE A 253 -18.80 -6.63 4.22
N VAL A 254 -18.18 -7.01 5.33
CA VAL A 254 -18.45 -6.41 6.64
C VAL A 254 -17.69 -5.10 6.77
N ILE A 255 -18.41 -4.02 7.08
CA ILE A 255 -17.84 -2.69 7.32
C ILE A 255 -18.30 -2.22 8.69
N ILE A 256 -17.36 -1.91 9.57
CA ILE A 256 -17.67 -1.31 10.87
C ILE A 256 -17.89 0.19 10.66
N PRO A 257 -19.09 0.72 11.00
CA PRO A 257 -19.39 2.12 10.77
C PRO A 257 -18.61 3.03 11.72
N GLY A 258 -18.24 4.21 11.22
CA GLY A 258 -17.50 5.21 11.99
C GLY A 258 -15.99 4.95 12.02
N LEU A 259 -15.28 5.77 12.80
CA LEU A 259 -13.83 5.68 12.94
C LEU A 259 -13.46 4.70 14.05
N CYS A 260 -12.87 3.58 13.66
CA CYS A 260 -12.27 2.62 14.59
C CYS A 260 -10.93 3.16 15.09
N LYS A 261 -10.51 2.72 16.28
CA LYS A 261 -9.20 3.06 16.85
C LYS A 261 -8.44 1.79 17.12
N TRP A 262 -7.13 1.87 16.95
CA TRP A 262 -6.24 0.80 17.37
C TRP A 262 -6.14 0.76 18.91
N GLU A 263 -6.53 -0.36 19.51
CA GLU A 263 -6.45 -0.59 20.96
C GLU A 263 -5.33 -1.59 21.35
N GLY A 264 -4.56 -2.08 20.37
CA GLY A 264 -3.42 -2.97 20.57
C GLY A 264 -3.64 -4.43 20.16
N ILE A 265 -2.66 -5.28 20.48
CA ILE A 265 -2.62 -6.70 20.10
C ILE A 265 -2.80 -7.55 21.36
N VAL A 266 -3.81 -8.42 21.36
CA VAL A 266 -3.93 -9.48 22.37
C VAL A 266 -2.93 -10.58 22.03
N ARG A 267 -1.99 -10.86 22.94
CA ARG A 267 -0.93 -11.86 22.75
C ARG A 267 -1.22 -13.14 23.53
N ALA A 268 -0.89 -14.27 22.91
CA ALA A 268 -0.87 -15.56 23.60
C ALA A 268 0.17 -15.56 24.73
N ASN A 269 -0.20 -16.06 25.91
CA ASN A 269 0.70 -16.18 27.07
C ASN A 269 1.38 -17.57 27.16
N ARG A 270 1.08 -18.47 26.22
CA ARG A 270 1.63 -19.83 26.10
C ARG A 270 1.62 -20.28 24.66
N GLY A 271 2.43 -21.28 24.33
CA GLY A 271 2.34 -22.00 23.06
C GLY A 271 1.15 -22.97 23.04
N GLY A 272 0.69 -23.30 21.84
CA GLY A 272 -0.38 -24.27 21.61
C GLY A 272 -1.09 -24.04 20.27
N LEU A 273 -2.10 -24.86 20.01
CA LEU A 273 -2.96 -24.69 18.83
C LEU A 273 -4.06 -23.67 19.14
N ILE A 274 -4.11 -22.58 18.38
CA ILE A 274 -5.15 -21.56 18.55
C ILE A 274 -6.42 -21.91 17.78
N ARG A 275 -7.57 -21.80 18.46
CA ARG A 275 -8.90 -21.87 17.84
C ARG A 275 -9.65 -20.58 18.15
N PHE A 276 -9.99 -19.84 17.10
CA PHE A 276 -10.84 -18.65 17.21
C PHE A 276 -12.30 -19.06 17.38
N LEU A 277 -13.00 -18.38 18.30
CA LEU A 277 -14.43 -18.55 18.61
C LEU A 277 -15.30 -17.40 18.05
N ARG A 278 -14.66 -16.39 17.47
CA ARG A 278 -15.26 -15.19 16.90
C ARG A 278 -14.71 -14.93 15.51
N SER A 279 -15.50 -14.26 14.69
CA SER A 279 -15.12 -13.85 13.34
C SER A 279 -14.70 -12.37 13.33
N PRO A 280 -13.85 -11.95 12.38
CA PRO A 280 -13.57 -10.54 12.16
C PRO A 280 -14.86 -9.73 11.96
N GLY A 281 -14.98 -8.62 12.69
CA GLY A 281 -16.18 -7.77 12.71
C GLY A 281 -17.21 -8.11 13.78
N ASP A 282 -17.06 -9.23 14.49
CA ASP A 282 -17.84 -9.49 15.70
C ASP A 282 -17.42 -8.52 16.81
N PHE A 283 -18.39 -7.79 17.38
CA PHE A 283 -18.15 -7.02 18.59
C PHE A 283 -18.04 -7.96 19.79
N ILE A 284 -16.99 -7.79 20.59
CA ILE A 284 -16.75 -8.55 21.82
C ILE A 284 -16.73 -7.61 23.03
N LYS A 285 -17.06 -8.13 24.22
CA LYS A 285 -16.93 -7.39 25.48
C LYS A 285 -15.55 -7.60 26.10
N LYS A 286 -15.14 -6.64 26.95
CA LYS A 286 -13.97 -6.83 27.81
C LYS A 286 -14.15 -8.12 28.62
N GLU A 287 -13.07 -8.92 28.72
CA GLU A 287 -13.04 -10.24 29.37
C GLU A 287 -13.84 -11.36 28.66
N GLU A 288 -14.46 -11.09 27.51
CA GLU A 288 -15.09 -12.12 26.70
C GLU A 288 -14.04 -13.00 26.00
N VAL A 289 -14.24 -14.32 26.04
CA VAL A 289 -13.36 -15.29 25.38
C VAL A 289 -13.63 -15.26 23.88
N PHE A 290 -12.60 -14.92 23.08
CA PHE A 290 -12.67 -14.93 21.61
C PHE A 290 -11.80 -16.00 20.96
N ALA A 291 -10.90 -16.65 21.71
CA ALA A 291 -10.05 -17.73 21.24
C ALA A 291 -9.62 -18.66 22.39
N GLU A 292 -9.34 -19.91 22.06
CA GLU A 292 -8.78 -20.92 22.94
C GLU A 292 -7.38 -21.35 22.45
N ILE A 293 -6.50 -21.72 23.38
CA ILE A 293 -5.19 -22.30 23.08
C ILE A 293 -5.14 -23.70 23.71
N TYR A 294 -5.10 -24.73 22.86
CA TYR A 294 -4.94 -26.13 23.26
C TYR A 294 -3.47 -26.45 23.56
#